data_AF-A0A9D9R6Y5-F1
#
_entry.id   AF-A0A9D9R6Y5-F1
#
_cell.length_a   1.000
_cell.length_b   1.000
_cell.length_c   1.000
_cell.angle_alpha   90.00
_cell.angle_beta   90.00
_cell.angle_gamma   90.00
#
_symmetry.space_group_name_H-M   'P 1'
#
loop_
_entity.id
_entity.type
_entity.pdbx_description
1 polymer ?
#
loop_
_entity_poly.entity_id
_entity_poly.type
_entity_poly.pdbx_seq_one_letter_code
_entity_poly.pdbx_strand_id
1 'polypeptide(L)'
;MLTAVVGLSAKTIDTKDLTVTAPDTWIAESSDVGYPISSLVTMSNASETEMLVIGVYEVDVDLQSFLQQQVVEGSNNFFTNASYVGEIRDEKLGGAPAKAVEFQTDVLGVPHRGTAYAAQASVGMCFTFYAYKTGTTPTSKSILSTLKFKDNVDVENKSLADRLSDFSKLIASNPLKIGDNLLQTKFDVNNTAKSILYEYKLTDTVADDATAEYMQSYMEENILSAFSDDFNSSDLVQEAARAGYTFRYRGVDQNGRQIYNVKLTPTDYAPLLR
;
A
#
# COMPACT_ATOMS: atom_id res chain seq x y z
N MET A 1 13.45 -45.15 -14.46
CA MET A 1 12.19 -44.89 -13.74
C MET A 1 11.68 -43.54 -14.21
N LEU A 2 10.57 -43.50 -14.96
CA LEU A 2 9.88 -42.25 -15.26
C LEU A 2 9.07 -41.87 -14.02
N THR A 3 9.41 -40.77 -13.37
CA THR A 3 8.58 -40.16 -12.35
C THR A 3 7.36 -39.59 -13.07
N ALA A 4 6.20 -40.21 -12.88
CA ALA A 4 4.94 -39.68 -13.34
C ALA A 4 4.70 -38.35 -12.60
N VAL A 5 4.75 -37.23 -13.33
CA VAL A 5 4.20 -35.97 -12.87
C VAL A 5 2.69 -36.19 -12.85
N VAL A 6 2.16 -36.52 -11.68
CA VAL A 6 0.72 -36.47 -11.43
C VAL A 6 0.35 -35.01 -11.65
N GLY A 7 -0.22 -34.71 -12.82
CA GLY A 7 -0.79 -33.40 -13.09
C GLY A 7 -1.92 -33.20 -12.09
N LEU A 8 -1.64 -32.49 -11.00
CA LEU A 8 -2.66 -32.01 -10.10
C LEU A 8 -3.67 -31.25 -10.96
N SER A 9 -4.93 -31.68 -10.90
CA SER A 9 -6.01 -30.94 -11.55
C SER A 9 -6.05 -29.52 -10.96
N ALA A 10 -6.30 -28.55 -11.82
CA ALA A 10 -6.18 -27.14 -11.49
C ALA A 10 -7.41 -26.39 -12.02
N LYS A 11 -7.80 -25.35 -11.28
CA LYS A 11 -8.90 -24.46 -11.60
C LYS A 11 -8.38 -23.07 -11.90
N THR A 12 -8.97 -22.44 -12.90
CA THR A 12 -8.75 -21.03 -13.19
C THR A 12 -9.80 -20.21 -12.47
N ILE A 13 -9.36 -19.30 -11.62
CA ILE A 13 -10.17 -18.21 -11.09
C ILE A 13 -10.12 -17.07 -12.09
N ASP A 14 -11.29 -16.57 -12.44
CA ASP A 14 -11.48 -15.57 -13.49
C ASP A 14 -12.34 -14.42 -12.95
N THR A 15 -11.78 -13.21 -12.86
CA THR A 15 -12.50 -12.00 -12.42
C THR A 15 -12.61 -11.01 -13.57
N LYS A 16 -13.23 -9.85 -13.37
CA LYS A 16 -13.25 -8.83 -14.43
C LYS A 16 -11.83 -8.34 -14.81
N ASP A 17 -10.86 -8.35 -13.89
CA ASP A 17 -9.53 -7.73 -14.07
C ASP A 17 -8.36 -8.71 -14.23
N LEU A 18 -8.51 -9.97 -13.81
CA LEU A 18 -7.40 -10.93 -13.82
C LEU A 18 -7.85 -12.36 -14.00
N THR A 19 -6.87 -13.21 -14.30
CA THR A 19 -6.97 -14.66 -14.19
C THR A 19 -5.81 -15.20 -13.36
N VAL A 20 -6.07 -16.24 -12.57
CA VAL A 20 -5.05 -16.95 -11.79
C VAL A 20 -5.44 -18.41 -11.67
N THR A 21 -4.46 -19.32 -11.74
CA THR A 21 -4.68 -20.77 -11.71
C THR A 21 -4.15 -21.36 -10.42
N ALA A 22 -5.02 -22.04 -9.69
CA ALA A 22 -4.70 -22.72 -8.44
C ALA A 22 -4.98 -24.23 -8.55
N PRO A 23 -4.29 -25.08 -7.77
CA PRO A 23 -4.66 -26.49 -7.65
C PRO A 23 -6.10 -26.64 -7.17
N ASP A 24 -6.79 -27.69 -7.62
CA ASP A 24 -8.19 -27.93 -7.21
C ASP A 24 -8.35 -28.18 -5.71
N THR A 25 -7.26 -28.57 -5.03
CA THR A 25 -7.21 -28.77 -3.58
C THR A 25 -7.20 -27.46 -2.78
N TRP A 26 -7.01 -26.32 -3.43
CA TRP A 26 -7.11 -25.01 -2.80
C TRP A 26 -8.56 -24.56 -2.73
N ILE A 27 -8.95 -23.95 -1.62
CA ILE A 27 -10.21 -23.24 -1.48
C ILE A 27 -9.97 -21.84 -2.04
N ALA A 28 -10.86 -21.36 -2.92
CA ALA A 28 -10.70 -20.07 -3.57
C ALA A 28 -12.07 -19.38 -3.67
N GLU A 29 -12.10 -18.10 -3.32
CA GLU A 29 -13.25 -17.21 -3.45
C GLU A 29 -12.85 -15.99 -4.27
N SER A 30 -13.78 -15.47 -5.07
CA SER A 30 -13.55 -14.28 -5.87
C SER A 30 -14.81 -13.42 -5.95
N SER A 31 -14.62 -12.10 -5.97
CA SER A 31 -15.71 -11.13 -6.11
C SER A 31 -15.27 -9.88 -6.89
N ASP A 32 -16.20 -9.31 -7.65
CA ASP A 32 -16.08 -7.97 -8.22
C ASP A 32 -16.81 -7.01 -7.27
N VAL A 33 -16.06 -6.19 -6.51
CA VAL A 33 -16.60 -5.50 -5.31
C VAL A 33 -17.06 -4.07 -5.62
N GLY A 34 -16.32 -3.36 -6.46
CA GLY A 34 -16.54 -1.93 -6.78
C GLY A 34 -15.56 -1.00 -6.05
N TYR A 35 -15.59 0.29 -6.37
CA TYR A 35 -14.57 1.23 -5.91
C TYR A 35 -14.34 1.21 -4.37
N PRO A 36 -13.08 1.19 -3.89
CA PRO A 36 -11.84 1.23 -4.66
C PRO A 36 -11.32 -0.14 -5.14
N ILE A 37 -11.90 -1.26 -4.71
CA ILE A 37 -11.43 -2.62 -5.03
C ILE A 37 -12.26 -3.20 -6.18
N SER A 38 -11.68 -3.23 -7.37
CA SER A 38 -12.35 -3.70 -8.58
C SER A 38 -12.60 -5.20 -8.55
N SER A 39 -11.58 -5.98 -8.18
CA SER A 39 -11.59 -7.44 -8.07
C SER A 39 -10.89 -7.86 -6.78
N LEU A 40 -11.43 -8.86 -6.09
CA LEU A 40 -10.79 -9.52 -4.95
C LEU A 40 -10.78 -11.02 -5.16
N VAL A 41 -9.64 -11.66 -4.91
CA VAL A 41 -9.48 -13.11 -4.88
C VAL A 41 -8.78 -13.50 -3.59
N THR A 42 -9.36 -14.43 -2.86
CA THR A 42 -8.78 -15.03 -1.65
C THR A 42 -8.65 -16.53 -1.85
N MET A 43 -7.53 -17.11 -1.44
CA MET A 43 -7.31 -18.54 -1.53
C MET A 43 -6.55 -19.05 -0.31
N SER A 44 -6.82 -20.30 0.05
CA SER A 44 -6.06 -21.04 1.06
C SER A 44 -5.97 -22.52 0.68
N ASN A 45 -4.94 -23.19 1.16
CA ASN A 45 -4.94 -24.65 1.10
C ASN A 45 -5.89 -25.23 2.16
N ALA A 46 -6.32 -26.48 2.01
CA ALA A 46 -7.28 -27.11 2.92
C ALA A 46 -6.83 -27.16 4.40
N SER A 47 -5.53 -27.07 4.67
CA SER A 47 -4.98 -27.03 6.03
C SER A 47 -4.77 -25.62 6.57
N GLU A 48 -5.13 -24.58 5.79
CA GLU A 48 -4.94 -23.15 6.11
C GLU A 48 -3.50 -22.79 6.52
N THR A 49 -2.53 -23.58 6.06
CA THR A 49 -1.11 -23.33 6.30
C THR A 49 -0.51 -22.44 5.23
N GLU A 50 -1.21 -22.25 4.12
CA GLU A 50 -0.86 -21.31 3.07
C GLU A 50 -2.09 -20.51 2.67
N MET A 51 -1.86 -19.25 2.33
CA MET A 51 -2.88 -18.34 1.82
C MET A 51 -2.32 -17.41 0.75
N LEU A 52 -3.20 -16.96 -0.12
CA LEU A 52 -2.93 -16.01 -1.19
C LEU A 52 -4.11 -15.04 -1.27
N VAL A 53 -3.83 -13.74 -1.27
CA VAL A 53 -4.84 -12.70 -1.48
C VAL A 53 -4.40 -11.83 -2.64
N ILE A 54 -5.30 -11.54 -3.57
CA ILE A 54 -5.08 -10.67 -4.73
C ILE A 54 -6.21 -9.65 -4.77
N GLY A 55 -5.91 -8.38 -4.59
CA GLY A 55 -6.84 -7.27 -4.77
C GLY A 55 -6.40 -6.38 -5.92
N VAL A 56 -7.30 -6.09 -6.85
CA VAL A 56 -7.10 -5.06 -7.88
C VAL A 56 -7.88 -3.83 -7.45
N TYR A 57 -7.24 -2.67 -7.53
CA TYR A 57 -7.72 -1.40 -7.04
C TYR A 57 -7.79 -0.41 -8.20
N GLU A 58 -8.91 0.30 -8.35
CA GLU A 58 -9.13 1.33 -9.38
C GLU A 58 -8.46 2.66 -8.99
N VAL A 59 -7.20 2.57 -8.56
CA VAL A 59 -6.36 3.71 -8.17
C VAL A 59 -5.10 3.69 -9.01
N ASP A 60 -4.53 4.87 -9.26
CA ASP A 60 -3.24 5.01 -9.95
C ASP A 60 -2.31 5.81 -9.02
N VAL A 61 -1.45 5.07 -8.33
CA VAL A 61 -0.54 5.59 -7.32
C VAL A 61 0.81 4.91 -7.49
N ASP A 62 1.87 5.50 -6.94
CA ASP A 62 3.20 4.90 -7.00
C ASP A 62 3.22 3.50 -6.32
N LEU A 63 3.94 2.55 -6.94
CA LEU A 63 4.02 1.15 -6.49
C LEU A 63 4.60 1.02 -5.09
N GLN A 64 5.63 1.79 -4.78
CA GLN A 64 6.29 1.73 -3.48
C GLN A 64 5.38 2.29 -2.39
N SER A 65 4.80 3.47 -2.63
CA SER A 65 3.85 4.11 -1.73
C SER A 65 2.63 3.21 -1.47
N PHE A 66 2.09 2.59 -2.52
CA PHE A 66 0.95 1.68 -2.39
C PHE A 66 1.29 0.42 -1.59
N LEU A 67 2.46 -0.18 -1.83
CA LEU A 67 2.93 -1.33 -1.06
C LEU A 67 3.08 -0.96 0.41
N GLN A 68 3.76 0.15 0.72
CA GLN A 68 3.98 0.63 2.09
C GLN A 68 2.66 0.83 2.83
N GLN A 69 1.67 1.45 2.18
CA GLN A 69 0.34 1.60 2.75
C GLN A 69 -0.31 0.28 3.10
N GLN A 70 -0.26 -0.71 2.20
CA GLN A 70 -0.94 -1.99 2.41
C GLN A 70 -0.26 -2.84 3.48
N VAL A 71 1.07 -2.79 3.57
CA VAL A 71 1.83 -3.64 4.49
C VAL A 71 2.33 -2.86 5.70
N VAL A 72 3.26 -1.93 5.50
CA VAL A 72 4.04 -1.26 6.55
C VAL A 72 3.15 -0.53 7.55
N GLU A 73 2.12 0.09 7.05
CA GLU A 73 1.28 0.99 7.84
C GLU A 73 -0.03 0.33 8.33
N GLY A 74 -0.08 -1.01 8.29
CA GLY A 74 -1.10 -1.81 8.97
C GLY A 74 -2.53 -1.59 8.49
N SER A 75 -2.71 -0.98 7.32
CA SER A 75 -4.04 -0.69 6.75
C SER A 75 -4.80 -1.96 6.32
N ASN A 76 -4.07 -3.09 6.26
CA ASN A 76 -4.62 -4.43 6.11
C ASN A 76 -4.38 -5.21 7.42
N ASN A 77 -5.47 -5.67 8.03
CA ASN A 77 -5.47 -6.38 9.31
C ASN A 77 -4.58 -7.63 9.34
N PHE A 78 -4.25 -8.20 8.17
CA PHE A 78 -3.30 -9.30 8.08
C PHE A 78 -1.87 -8.93 8.50
N PHE A 79 -1.51 -7.65 8.33
CA PHE A 79 -0.17 -7.13 8.59
C PHE A 79 -0.03 -6.40 9.93
N THR A 80 -1.09 -6.33 10.75
CA THR A 80 -1.09 -5.59 12.03
C THR A 80 0.06 -5.99 12.97
N ASN A 81 0.52 -7.25 12.92
CA ASN A 81 1.64 -7.78 13.71
C ASN A 81 2.80 -8.27 12.83
N ALA A 82 2.88 -7.81 11.58
CA ALA A 82 3.93 -8.23 10.67
C ALA A 82 5.25 -7.49 10.95
N SER A 83 6.35 -8.21 10.80
CA SER A 83 7.72 -7.68 10.76
C SER A 83 8.25 -7.82 9.33
N TYR A 84 8.85 -6.76 8.80
CA TYR A 84 9.39 -6.75 7.43
C TYR A 84 10.81 -7.28 7.42
N VAL A 85 11.10 -8.12 6.44
CA VAL A 85 12.39 -8.78 6.27
C VAL A 85 13.02 -8.24 4.99
N GLY A 86 14.04 -7.40 5.16
CA GLY A 86 14.75 -6.78 4.04
C GLY A 86 14.06 -5.53 3.47
N GLU A 87 14.59 -5.05 2.35
CA GLU A 87 14.17 -3.81 1.70
C GLU A 87 13.11 -4.07 0.62
N ILE A 88 12.31 -3.05 0.32
CA ILE A 88 11.44 -3.05 -0.86
C ILE A 88 12.32 -3.12 -2.10
N ARG A 89 12.03 -4.07 -3.00
CA ARG A 89 12.81 -4.33 -4.21
C ARG A 89 11.92 -4.38 -5.45
N ASP A 90 12.52 -4.06 -6.59
CA ASP A 90 11.89 -4.20 -7.90
C ASP A 90 11.69 -5.68 -8.24
N GLU A 91 10.51 -6.02 -8.76
CA GLU A 91 10.15 -7.36 -9.22
C GLU A 91 9.19 -7.25 -10.43
N LYS A 92 8.72 -8.39 -10.93
CA LYS A 92 7.63 -8.47 -11.88
C LYS A 92 6.54 -9.38 -11.34
N LEU A 93 5.30 -8.99 -11.58
CA LEU A 93 4.13 -9.78 -11.23
C LEU A 93 3.18 -9.82 -12.42
N GLY A 94 2.81 -11.03 -12.88
CA GLY A 94 1.96 -11.20 -14.06
C GLY A 94 2.49 -10.54 -15.34
N GLY A 95 3.81 -10.34 -15.44
CA GLY A 95 4.46 -9.63 -16.54
C GLY A 95 4.57 -8.10 -16.36
N ALA A 96 3.86 -7.52 -15.39
CA ALA A 96 3.88 -6.09 -15.10
C ALA A 96 5.00 -5.70 -14.11
N PRO A 97 5.47 -4.44 -14.15
CA PRO A 97 6.34 -3.88 -13.12
C PRO A 97 5.71 -4.01 -11.72
N ALA A 98 6.53 -4.40 -10.74
CA ALA A 98 6.07 -4.57 -9.37
C ALA A 98 7.16 -4.13 -8.36
N LYS A 99 6.71 -3.77 -7.16
CA LYS A 99 7.53 -3.67 -5.95
C LYS A 99 7.12 -4.80 -5.02
N ALA A 100 8.07 -5.36 -4.28
CA ALA A 100 7.75 -6.38 -3.30
C ALA A 100 8.67 -6.38 -2.09
N VAL A 101 8.16 -6.90 -0.98
CA VAL A 101 8.84 -6.97 0.32
C VAL A 101 8.49 -8.28 1.01
N GLU A 102 9.47 -8.88 1.68
CA GLU A 102 9.24 -10.06 2.50
C GLU A 102 8.76 -9.66 3.89
N PHE A 103 7.95 -10.52 4.50
CA PHE A 103 7.44 -10.29 5.86
C PHE A 103 7.37 -11.58 6.65
N GLN A 104 7.31 -11.44 7.97
CA GLN A 104 6.91 -12.49 8.91
C GLN A 104 5.75 -11.96 9.75
N THR A 105 4.75 -12.77 10.01
CA THR A 105 3.59 -12.37 10.82
C THR A 105 3.14 -13.54 11.69
N ASP A 106 2.37 -13.23 12.73
CA ASP A 106 1.71 -14.24 13.56
C ASP A 106 0.21 -14.21 13.27
N VAL A 107 -0.32 -15.36 12.84
CA VAL A 107 -1.76 -15.54 12.59
C VAL A 107 -2.27 -16.52 13.64
N LEU A 108 -2.99 -16.02 14.64
CA LEU A 108 -3.60 -16.81 15.72
C LEU A 108 -2.59 -17.71 16.47
N GLY A 109 -1.40 -17.20 16.76
CA GLY A 109 -0.32 -17.93 17.44
C GLY A 109 0.50 -18.84 16.51
N VAL A 110 0.31 -18.75 15.20
CA VAL A 110 1.04 -19.52 14.20
C VAL A 110 1.95 -18.60 13.38
N PRO A 111 3.28 -18.77 13.46
CA PRO A 111 4.22 -17.97 12.69
C PRO A 111 4.14 -18.27 11.19
N HIS A 112 3.94 -17.23 10.39
CA HIS A 112 3.91 -17.26 8.94
C HIS A 112 5.03 -16.37 8.35
N ARG A 113 5.49 -16.74 7.16
CA ARG A 113 6.37 -15.92 6.31
C ARG A 113 5.69 -15.72 4.97
N GLY A 114 6.05 -14.65 4.27
CA GLY A 114 5.43 -14.35 2.99
C GLY A 114 6.15 -13.28 2.19
N THR A 115 5.58 -12.99 1.03
CA THR A 115 5.99 -11.85 0.20
C THR A 115 4.73 -11.10 -0.22
N ALA A 116 4.76 -9.79 -0.02
CA ALA A 116 3.74 -8.89 -0.49
C ALA A 116 4.24 -8.11 -1.69
N TYR A 117 3.32 -7.77 -2.60
CA TYR A 117 3.56 -7.18 -3.89
C TYR A 117 2.59 -6.03 -4.13
N ALA A 118 3.09 -4.95 -4.70
CA ALA A 118 2.30 -3.98 -5.45
C ALA A 118 2.71 -4.09 -6.92
N ALA A 119 1.75 -4.18 -7.83
CA ALA A 119 2.02 -4.30 -9.26
C ALA A 119 1.08 -3.41 -10.07
N GLN A 120 1.55 -2.95 -11.23
CA GLN A 120 0.69 -2.24 -12.18
C GLN A 120 -0.32 -3.24 -12.78
N ALA A 121 -1.60 -3.01 -12.53
CA ALA A 121 -2.68 -3.72 -13.20
C ALA A 121 -3.25 -2.84 -14.32
N SER A 122 -3.96 -3.44 -15.26
CA SER A 122 -4.46 -2.72 -16.44
C SER A 122 -5.49 -1.62 -16.10
N VAL A 123 -6.22 -1.75 -14.99
CA VAL A 123 -7.21 -0.76 -14.51
C VAL A 123 -6.73 0.10 -13.33
N GLY A 124 -5.49 -0.10 -12.86
CA GLY A 124 -4.95 0.61 -11.70
C GLY A 124 -3.82 -0.17 -11.02
N MET A 125 -3.97 -0.44 -9.73
CA MET A 125 -2.95 -1.10 -8.90
C MET A 125 -3.41 -2.46 -8.40
N CYS A 126 -2.54 -3.45 -8.44
CA CYS A 126 -2.76 -4.73 -7.77
C CYS A 126 -1.96 -4.78 -6.48
N PHE A 127 -2.62 -5.05 -5.35
CA PHE A 127 -1.95 -5.49 -4.13
C PHE A 127 -2.17 -6.99 -3.96
N THR A 128 -1.11 -7.74 -3.73
CA THR A 128 -1.22 -9.17 -3.44
C THR A 128 -0.17 -9.61 -2.46
N PHE A 129 -0.47 -10.64 -1.69
CA PHE A 129 0.52 -11.33 -0.89
C PHE A 129 0.21 -12.81 -0.83
N TYR A 130 1.26 -13.61 -0.70
CA TYR A 130 1.13 -14.96 -0.19
C TYR A 130 1.79 -15.08 1.18
N ALA A 131 1.22 -15.92 2.03
CA ALA A 131 1.79 -16.28 3.32
C ALA A 131 1.74 -17.80 3.51
N TYR A 132 2.75 -18.35 4.18
CA TYR A 132 2.87 -19.77 4.47
C TYR A 132 3.44 -19.99 5.86
N LYS A 133 2.99 -21.04 6.54
CA LYS A 133 3.44 -21.43 7.87
C LYS A 133 4.94 -21.66 7.85
N THR A 134 5.64 -21.09 8.82
CA THR A 134 7.09 -21.22 8.98
C THR A 134 7.48 -22.70 9.10
N GLY A 135 8.54 -23.10 8.37
CA GLY A 135 9.00 -24.48 8.32
C GLY A 135 8.32 -25.34 7.26
N THR A 136 7.43 -24.77 6.44
CA THR A 136 6.85 -25.45 5.26
C THR A 136 7.50 -24.98 3.96
N THR A 137 7.36 -25.79 2.89
CA THR A 137 7.76 -25.41 1.53
C THR A 137 6.56 -24.79 0.83
N PRO A 138 6.60 -23.50 0.43
CA PRO A 138 5.43 -22.82 -0.12
C PRO A 138 5.09 -23.29 -1.53
N THR A 139 3.81 -23.55 -1.78
CA THR A 139 3.23 -23.77 -3.11
C THR A 139 2.48 -22.54 -3.61
N SER A 140 2.05 -21.66 -2.72
CA SER A 140 1.40 -20.37 -3.02
C SER A 140 2.17 -19.50 -4.03
N LYS A 141 3.51 -19.49 -3.95
CA LYS A 141 4.35 -18.75 -4.90
C LYS A 141 4.17 -19.24 -6.35
N SER A 142 3.96 -20.54 -6.57
CA SER A 142 3.75 -21.07 -7.92
C SER A 142 2.36 -20.71 -8.46
N ILE A 143 1.34 -20.63 -7.59
CA ILE A 143 0.02 -20.11 -7.96
C ILE A 143 0.15 -18.68 -8.46
N LEU A 144 0.85 -17.83 -7.71
CA LEU A 144 1.03 -16.43 -8.07
C LEU A 144 1.76 -16.26 -9.41
N SER A 145 2.65 -17.19 -9.78
CA SER A 145 3.33 -17.16 -11.08
C SER A 145 2.39 -17.37 -12.29
N THR A 146 1.17 -17.87 -12.06
CA THR A 146 0.14 -18.04 -13.10
C THR A 146 -0.76 -16.83 -13.28
N LEU A 147 -0.63 -15.81 -12.43
CA LEU A 147 -1.40 -14.58 -12.49
C LEU A 147 -1.19 -13.89 -13.84
N LYS A 148 -2.30 -13.51 -14.48
CA LYS A 148 -2.32 -12.64 -15.65
C LYS A 148 -3.35 -11.56 -15.43
N PHE A 149 -2.94 -10.30 -15.54
CA PHE A 149 -3.86 -9.19 -15.64
C PHE A 149 -4.53 -9.25 -17.02
N LYS A 150 -5.85 -9.01 -17.06
CA LYS A 150 -6.57 -8.89 -18.31
C LYS A 150 -6.28 -7.53 -18.92
N ASP A 151 -6.19 -7.48 -20.25
CA ASP A 151 -6.12 -6.22 -20.98
C ASP A 151 -7.48 -5.51 -20.92
N ASN A 152 -7.79 -4.92 -19.77
CA ASN A 152 -8.82 -3.89 -19.69
C ASN A 152 -8.10 -2.57 -19.89
N VAL A 153 -8.57 -1.81 -20.90
CA VAL A 153 -8.15 -0.47 -21.34
C VAL A 153 -7.05 0.12 -20.47
N ASP A 154 -5.87 0.35 -21.08
CA ASP A 154 -4.76 1.13 -20.51
C ASP A 154 -5.28 2.03 -19.40
N VAL A 155 -4.71 1.93 -18.19
CA VAL A 155 -4.81 3.02 -17.22
C VAL A 155 -4.46 4.27 -18.03
N GLU A 156 -5.49 5.02 -18.48
CA GLU A 156 -5.29 6.26 -19.21
C GLU A 156 -4.27 6.98 -18.36
N ASN A 157 -3.09 7.33 -18.91
CA ASN A 157 -2.03 8.00 -18.16
C ASN A 157 -2.67 9.12 -17.35
N LYS A 158 -3.01 8.84 -16.09
CA LYS A 158 -3.95 9.69 -15.38
C LYS A 158 -3.19 10.96 -15.11
N SER A 159 -3.86 12.10 -15.26
CA SER A 159 -3.19 13.35 -14.94
C SER A 159 -2.72 13.29 -13.48
N LEU A 160 -1.63 13.99 -13.15
CA LEU A 160 -1.16 14.09 -11.76
C LEU A 160 -2.30 14.49 -10.80
N ALA A 161 -3.21 15.34 -11.26
CA ALA A 161 -4.38 15.77 -10.51
C ALA A 161 -5.34 14.62 -10.16
N ASP A 162 -5.55 13.69 -11.09
CA ASP A 162 -6.42 12.52 -10.90
C ASP A 162 -5.75 11.49 -10.00
N ARG A 163 -4.46 11.22 -10.20
CA ARG A 163 -3.65 10.32 -9.34
C ARG A 163 -3.63 10.80 -7.89
N LEU A 164 -3.41 12.10 -7.67
CA LEU A 164 -3.51 12.72 -6.35
C LEU A 164 -4.93 12.62 -5.76
N SER A 165 -5.98 12.79 -6.57
CA SER A 165 -7.36 12.65 -6.11
C SER A 165 -7.71 11.22 -5.74
N ASP A 166 -7.18 10.22 -6.43
CA ASP A 166 -7.41 8.82 -6.12
C ASP A 166 -6.67 8.41 -4.84
N PHE A 167 -5.45 8.90 -4.62
CA PHE A 167 -4.75 8.72 -3.35
C PHE A 167 -5.49 9.39 -2.17
N SER A 168 -6.07 10.57 -2.39
CA SER A 168 -6.93 11.24 -1.41
C SER A 168 -8.11 10.37 -0.96
N LYS A 169 -8.84 9.78 -1.91
CA LYS A 169 -9.95 8.87 -1.62
C LYS A 169 -9.49 7.62 -0.89
N LEU A 170 -8.30 7.10 -1.25
CA LEU A 170 -7.72 5.92 -0.62
C LEU A 170 -7.44 6.17 0.87
N ILE A 171 -6.76 7.27 1.21
CA ILE A 171 -6.50 7.65 2.61
C ILE A 171 -7.80 7.93 3.37
N ALA A 172 -8.79 8.57 2.74
CA ALA A 172 -10.10 8.79 3.34
C ALA A 172 -10.84 7.49 3.67
N SER A 173 -10.68 6.45 2.83
CA SER A 173 -11.28 5.13 3.05
C SER A 173 -10.50 4.26 4.04
N ASN A 174 -9.17 4.43 4.09
CA ASN A 174 -8.28 3.62 4.90
C ASN A 174 -7.16 4.49 5.49
N PRO A 175 -7.40 5.14 6.66
CA PRO A 175 -6.41 5.95 7.34
C PRO A 175 -5.11 5.17 7.60
N LEU A 176 -3.98 5.85 7.45
CA LEU A 176 -2.64 5.24 7.45
C LEU A 176 -2.06 5.16 8.86
N LYS A 177 -1.77 3.98 9.40
CA LYS A 177 -1.15 3.89 10.73
C LYS A 177 0.37 3.99 10.61
N ILE A 178 0.96 5.00 11.22
CA ILE A 178 2.40 5.27 11.18
C ILE A 178 2.98 4.98 12.57
N GLY A 179 3.70 3.87 12.69
CA GLY A 179 4.13 3.37 14.00
C GLY A 179 2.95 3.04 14.92
N ASP A 180 3.17 3.12 16.23
CA ASP A 180 2.15 2.70 17.20
C ASP A 180 1.07 3.76 17.45
N ASN A 181 1.44 5.04 17.39
CA ASN A 181 0.67 6.13 18.00
C ASN A 181 0.27 7.25 17.03
N LEU A 182 0.55 7.11 15.73
CA LEU A 182 0.24 8.14 14.73
C LEU A 182 -0.64 7.54 13.63
N LEU A 183 -1.64 8.31 13.19
CA LEU A 183 -2.54 7.92 12.12
C LEU A 183 -2.66 9.06 11.11
N GLN A 184 -2.32 8.87 9.84
CA GLN A 184 -2.69 9.82 8.78
C GLN A 184 -4.18 9.66 8.48
N THR A 185 -4.96 10.64 8.91
CA THR A 185 -6.42 10.64 8.80
C THR A 185 -6.93 11.34 7.56
N LYS A 186 -6.11 12.20 6.94
CA LYS A 186 -6.48 12.90 5.70
C LYS A 186 -5.31 13.08 4.76
N PHE A 187 -5.62 13.00 3.49
CA PHE A 187 -4.83 13.47 2.37
C PHE A 187 -5.78 14.25 1.46
N ASP A 188 -5.82 15.57 1.59
CA ASP A 188 -6.74 16.41 0.80
C ASP A 188 -5.97 17.19 -0.25
N VAL A 189 -6.47 17.16 -1.49
CA VAL A 189 -5.81 17.76 -2.64
C VAL A 189 -6.65 18.89 -3.19
N ASN A 190 -6.05 20.06 -3.31
CA ASN A 190 -6.60 21.19 -4.06
C ASN A 190 -5.74 21.43 -5.29
N ASN A 191 -6.14 20.83 -6.41
CA ASN A 191 -5.41 20.93 -7.69
C ASN A 191 -5.39 22.38 -8.23
N THR A 192 -6.44 23.17 -7.98
CA THR A 192 -6.50 24.58 -8.42
C THR A 192 -5.50 25.45 -7.69
N ALA A 193 -5.43 25.33 -6.36
CA ALA A 193 -4.50 26.06 -5.53
C ALA A 193 -3.11 25.42 -5.46
N LYS A 194 -2.93 24.25 -6.10
CA LYS A 194 -1.76 23.38 -5.97
C LYS A 194 -1.34 23.20 -4.51
N SER A 195 -2.24 22.66 -3.70
CA SER A 195 -1.96 22.39 -2.29
C SER A 195 -2.40 20.99 -1.90
N ILE A 196 -1.57 20.31 -1.11
CA ILE A 196 -1.87 19.01 -0.51
C ILE A 196 -1.85 19.19 1.01
N LEU A 197 -2.86 18.66 1.70
CA LEU A 197 -2.93 18.62 3.16
C LEU A 197 -2.78 17.19 3.65
N TYR A 198 -1.78 16.96 4.49
CA TYR A 198 -1.62 15.77 5.31
C TYR A 198 -2.12 16.10 6.71
N GLU A 199 -3.06 15.31 7.22
CA GLU A 199 -3.49 15.39 8.62
C GLU A 199 -3.06 14.12 9.36
N TYR A 200 -2.31 14.30 10.44
CA TYR A 200 -1.89 13.22 11.32
C TYR A 200 -2.53 13.38 12.69
N LYS A 201 -3.05 12.28 13.22
CA LYS A 201 -3.70 12.19 14.52
C LYS A 201 -2.86 11.32 15.46
N LEU A 202 -2.51 11.86 16.63
CA LEU A 202 -1.99 11.06 17.73
C LEU A 202 -3.12 10.23 18.34
N THR A 203 -2.92 8.92 18.51
CA THR A 203 -3.99 8.01 18.93
C THR A 203 -4.13 7.85 20.43
N ASP A 204 -3.10 8.17 21.20
CA ASP A 204 -3.01 7.92 22.65
C ASP A 204 -2.59 9.15 23.47
N THR A 205 -2.50 10.31 22.83
CA THR A 205 -1.99 11.54 23.45
C THR A 205 -3.08 12.62 23.45
N VAL A 206 -3.30 13.25 24.60
CA VAL A 206 -4.10 14.48 24.74
C VAL A 206 -3.13 15.61 25.07
N ALA A 207 -3.03 16.61 24.19
CA ALA A 207 -2.00 17.64 24.29
C ALA A 207 -2.50 18.85 25.08
N ASP A 208 -1.65 19.32 26.00
CA ASP A 208 -1.78 20.66 26.58
C ASP A 208 -1.10 21.72 25.71
N ASP A 209 -1.17 22.98 26.14
CA ASP A 209 -0.64 24.12 25.39
C ASP A 209 0.89 24.01 25.21
N ALA A 210 1.60 23.59 26.26
CA ALA A 210 3.05 23.42 26.23
C ALA A 210 3.48 22.32 25.25
N THR A 211 2.76 21.20 25.22
CA THR A 211 2.99 20.11 24.26
C THR A 211 2.72 20.58 22.83
N ALA A 212 1.66 21.35 22.61
CA ALA A 212 1.36 21.90 21.29
C ALA A 212 2.45 22.88 20.81
N GLU A 213 2.92 23.78 21.67
CA GLU A 213 4.02 24.71 21.34
C GLU A 213 5.33 23.97 21.03
N TYR A 214 5.65 22.95 21.81
CA TYR A 214 6.80 22.08 21.56
C TYR A 214 6.67 21.37 20.21
N MET A 215 5.52 20.74 19.93
CA MET A 215 5.28 20.01 18.68
C MET A 215 5.30 20.93 17.46
N GLN A 216 4.75 22.15 17.56
CA GLN A 216 4.84 23.14 16.50
C GLN A 216 6.30 23.48 16.19
N SER A 217 7.09 23.81 17.21
CA SER A 217 8.51 24.17 17.05
C SER A 217 9.33 23.01 16.47
N TYR A 218 9.12 21.80 17.00
CA TYR A 218 9.76 20.58 16.50
C TYR A 218 9.43 20.33 15.03
N MET A 219 8.17 20.46 14.64
CA MET A 219 7.77 20.25 13.25
C MET A 219 8.32 21.34 12.32
N GLU A 220 8.39 22.60 12.75
CA GLU A 220 9.01 23.67 11.95
C GLU A 220 10.48 23.39 11.65
N GLU A 221 11.22 22.84 12.61
CA GLU A 221 12.63 22.48 12.45
C GLU A 221 12.85 21.22 11.59
N ASN A 222 11.95 20.23 11.69
CA ASN A 222 12.20 18.89 11.15
C ASN A 222 11.38 18.53 9.89
N ILE A 223 10.34 19.30 9.54
CA ILE A 223 9.41 18.90 8.46
C ILE A 223 10.10 18.77 7.09
N LEU A 224 11.09 19.61 6.79
CA LEU A 224 11.81 19.50 5.52
C LEU A 224 12.60 18.20 5.42
N SER A 225 13.15 17.71 6.54
CA SER A 225 13.84 16.41 6.58
C SER A 225 12.86 15.27 6.34
N ALA A 226 11.72 15.27 7.03
CA ALA A 226 10.69 14.25 6.83
C ALA A 226 10.15 14.26 5.38
N PHE A 227 9.91 15.44 4.82
CA PHE A 227 9.54 15.59 3.41
C PHE A 227 10.62 15.05 2.46
N SER A 228 11.90 15.19 2.79
CA SER A 228 12.98 14.64 1.97
C SER A 228 12.93 13.12 1.90
N ASP A 229 12.56 12.45 2.99
CA ASP A 229 12.41 10.99 3.01
C ASP A 229 11.23 10.54 2.13
N ASP A 230 10.09 11.25 2.22
CA ASP A 230 8.92 11.02 1.35
C ASP A 230 9.25 11.30 -0.12
N PHE A 231 9.95 12.40 -0.41
CA PHE A 231 10.36 12.79 -1.75
C PHE A 231 11.27 11.71 -2.38
N ASN A 232 12.21 11.16 -1.63
CA ASN A 232 13.12 10.14 -2.14
C ASN A 232 12.47 8.76 -2.33
N SER A 233 11.33 8.52 -1.69
CA SER A 233 10.65 7.22 -1.68
C SER A 233 9.38 7.17 -2.53
N SER A 234 8.83 8.31 -2.97
CA SER A 234 7.56 8.38 -3.70
C SER A 234 7.65 9.25 -4.95
N ASP A 235 7.46 8.62 -6.12
CA ASP A 235 7.40 9.33 -7.40
C ASP A 235 6.23 10.33 -7.45
N LEU A 236 5.11 10.03 -6.79
CA LEU A 236 3.94 10.92 -6.71
C LEU A 236 4.27 12.23 -5.97
N VAL A 237 5.04 12.14 -4.88
CA VAL A 237 5.52 13.31 -4.12
C VAL A 237 6.50 14.12 -4.96
N GLN A 238 7.42 13.46 -5.67
CA GLN A 238 8.36 14.16 -6.56
C GLN A 238 7.64 14.89 -7.70
N GLU A 239 6.69 14.24 -8.36
CA GLU A 239 5.89 14.84 -9.42
C GLU A 239 5.07 16.02 -8.91
N ALA A 240 4.44 15.90 -7.73
CA ALA A 240 3.72 17.00 -7.10
C ALA A 240 4.65 18.17 -6.73
N ALA A 241 5.84 17.89 -6.20
CA ALA A 241 6.82 18.92 -5.87
C ALA A 241 7.33 19.64 -7.13
N ARG A 242 7.65 18.89 -8.20
CA ARG A 242 8.04 19.45 -9.51
C ARG A 242 6.91 20.24 -10.16
N ALA A 243 5.65 19.84 -9.95
CA ALA A 243 4.48 20.57 -10.40
C ALA A 243 4.17 21.84 -9.56
N GLY A 244 4.89 22.05 -8.45
CA GLY A 244 4.82 23.24 -7.61
C GLY A 244 3.74 23.20 -6.54
N TYR A 245 3.37 22.01 -6.05
CA TYR A 245 2.40 21.89 -4.96
C TYR A 245 2.96 22.36 -3.61
N THR A 246 2.17 23.07 -2.83
CA THR A 246 2.49 23.36 -1.42
C THR A 246 2.01 22.20 -0.55
N PHE A 247 2.92 21.63 0.24
CA PHE A 247 2.64 20.52 1.15
C PHE A 247 2.33 21.10 2.53
N ARG A 248 1.16 20.79 3.09
CA ARG A 248 0.70 21.27 4.39
C ARG A 248 0.57 20.09 5.33
N TYR A 249 1.11 20.22 6.53
CA TYR A 249 1.13 19.18 7.54
C TYR A 249 0.42 19.67 8.78
N ARG A 250 -0.66 18.99 9.14
CA ARG A 250 -1.48 19.31 10.30
C ARG A 250 -1.44 18.15 11.28
N GLY A 251 -1.02 18.44 12.50
CA GLY A 251 -1.08 17.49 13.61
C GLY A 251 -2.27 17.76 14.50
N VAL A 252 -2.98 16.71 14.88
CA VAL A 252 -4.01 16.76 15.91
C VAL A 252 -3.76 15.71 16.98
N ASP A 253 -4.19 15.99 18.20
CA ASP A 253 -4.16 15.02 19.31
C ASP A 253 -5.33 14.02 19.21
N GLN A 254 -5.45 13.13 20.21
CA GLN A 254 -6.51 12.12 20.28
C GLN A 254 -7.92 12.71 20.22
N ASN A 255 -8.11 13.92 20.73
CA ASN A 255 -9.39 14.64 20.78
C ASN A 255 -9.61 15.54 19.55
N GLY A 256 -8.66 15.57 18.61
CA GLY A 256 -8.74 16.41 17.42
C GLY A 256 -8.30 17.87 17.66
N ARG A 257 -7.70 18.17 18.82
CA ARG A 257 -7.08 19.48 19.07
C ARG A 257 -5.87 19.61 18.16
N GLN A 258 -5.76 20.72 17.43
CA GLN A 258 -4.57 20.98 16.62
C GLN A 258 -3.36 21.23 17.53
N ILE A 259 -2.28 20.50 17.23
CA ILE A 259 -0.99 20.59 17.95
C ILE A 259 0.12 21.15 17.08
N TYR A 260 0.03 21.01 15.76
CA TYR A 260 0.89 21.74 14.84
C TYR A 260 0.22 21.99 13.49
N ASN A 261 0.69 23.00 12.77
CA ASN A 261 0.33 23.28 11.38
C ASN A 261 1.50 23.96 10.68
N VAL A 262 2.20 23.20 9.84
CA VAL A 262 3.38 23.67 9.10
C VAL A 262 3.15 23.48 7.61
N LYS A 263 3.89 24.21 6.79
CA LYS A 263 3.81 24.07 5.33
C LYS A 263 5.19 24.16 4.71
N LEU A 264 5.37 23.42 3.63
CA LEU A 264 6.51 23.49 2.74
C LEU A 264 6.04 23.99 1.38
N THR A 265 6.61 25.11 0.97
CA THR A 265 6.37 25.75 -0.31
C THR A 265 7.46 25.36 -1.31
N PRO A 266 7.25 25.59 -2.62
CA PRO A 266 8.28 25.35 -3.65
C PRO A 266 9.66 25.93 -3.34
N THR A 267 9.73 27.03 -2.61
CA THR A 267 11.00 27.65 -2.21
C THR A 267 11.73 26.83 -1.14
N ASP A 268 11.00 26.23 -0.21
CA ASP A 268 11.58 25.51 0.93
C ASP A 268 12.26 24.20 0.49
N TYR A 269 11.62 23.47 -0.43
CA TYR A 269 12.14 22.20 -0.95
C TYR A 269 12.87 22.33 -2.30
N ALA A 270 13.08 23.55 -2.81
CA ALA A 270 13.82 23.78 -4.06
C ALA A 270 15.19 23.06 -4.13
N PRO A 271 15.97 22.91 -3.03
CA PRO A 271 17.23 22.16 -3.06
C PRO A 271 17.08 20.69 -3.44
N LEU A 272 15.93 20.06 -3.16
CA LEU A 272 15.65 18.65 -3.44
C LEU A 272 15.28 18.40 -4.91
N LEU A 273 14.94 19.44 -5.66
CA LEU A 273 14.53 19.34 -7.07
C LEU A 273 15.71 19.34 -8.07
N ARG A 274 16.95 19.48 -7.59
CA ARG A 274 18.15 19.68 -8.42
C ARG A 274 18.82 18.37 -8.83
#